data_AF-A0A926BNZ8-F1
#
_entry.id   AF-A0A926BNZ8-F1
#
_cell.length_a   1.000
_cell.length_b   1.000
_cell.length_c   1.000
_cell.angle_alpha   90.00
_cell.angle_beta   90.00
_cell.angle_gamma   90.00
#
_symmetry.space_group_name_H-M   'P 1'
#
loop_
_entity.id
_entity.type
_entity.pdbx_description
1 polymer ?
#
loop_
_entity_poly.entity_id
_entity_poly.type
_entity_poly.pdbx_seq_one_letter_code
_entity_poly.pdbx_strand_id
1 'polypeptide(L)'
;MSDEPLGADVANQGFIGTLTGETNAHGEPILRWWSIGRLWRLADALPYTETPLEELNFVLDNHSNLVACLDGRALLNRDVAEKARRIWEADLNYPIILIGDQWIADGSHRVMKAHALGLPTIRVVRFAVVPVPDFVRSREDFIR
;
A
#
# COMPACT_ATOMS: atom_id res chain seq x y z
N MET A 1 25.49 5.79 12.76
CA MET A 1 24.28 6.58 12.48
C MET A 1 23.23 5.57 12.04
N SER A 2 22.26 5.32 12.90
CA SER A 2 21.28 4.26 12.75
C SER A 2 20.37 4.51 11.55
N ASP A 3 20.45 3.64 10.55
CA ASP A 3 19.46 3.49 9.48
C ASP A 3 18.16 2.98 10.10
N GLU A 4 17.37 3.89 10.68
CA GLU A 4 15.96 3.58 10.95
C GLU A 4 15.18 3.57 9.63
N PRO A 5 14.28 2.61 9.41
CA PRO A 5 13.54 2.49 8.18
C PRO A 5 12.58 3.68 8.04
N LEU A 6 12.66 4.38 6.90
CA LEU A 6 11.85 5.55 6.51
C LEU A 6 10.33 5.26 6.34
N GLY A 7 9.75 4.32 7.07
CA GLY A 7 8.34 3.94 6.99
C GLY A 7 7.59 4.18 8.29
N ALA A 8 6.45 4.86 8.21
CA ALA A 8 5.57 5.17 9.34
C ALA A 8 4.82 3.98 9.95
N ASP A 9 4.85 2.82 9.28
CA ASP A 9 4.42 1.53 9.81
C ASP A 9 5.66 0.63 9.78
N VAL A 10 6.34 0.49 10.93
CA VAL A 10 7.58 -0.32 11.05
C VAL A 10 7.33 -1.78 10.62
N ALA A 11 6.06 -2.20 10.56
CA ALA A 11 5.62 -3.50 10.07
C ALA A 11 5.42 -3.60 8.55
N ASN A 12 5.50 -2.51 7.78
CA ASN A 12 5.28 -2.52 6.32
C ASN A 12 6.59 -2.41 5.52
N GLN A 13 7.58 -3.23 5.86
CA GLN A 13 8.84 -3.37 5.10
C GLN A 13 8.72 -4.38 3.93
N GLY A 14 7.50 -4.59 3.43
CA GLY A 14 7.21 -5.56 2.39
C GLY A 14 7.42 -5.02 0.97
N PHE A 15 6.88 -5.77 0.02
CA PHE A 15 6.75 -5.35 -1.36
C PHE A 15 5.27 -5.17 -1.70
N ILE A 16 4.96 -4.17 -2.51
CA ILE A 16 3.68 -4.11 -3.22
C ILE A 16 3.90 -4.62 -4.63
N GLY A 17 3.01 -5.50 -5.10
CA GLY A 17 3.07 -6.07 -6.43
C GLY A 17 1.78 -5.82 -7.20
N THR A 18 1.88 -5.74 -8.52
CA THR A 18 0.72 -5.75 -9.40
C THR A 18 0.96 -6.63 -10.62
N LEU A 19 -0.13 -7.24 -11.11
CA LEU A 19 -0.14 -7.93 -12.40
C LEU A 19 -0.22 -6.87 -13.49
N THR A 20 0.68 -6.96 -14.47
CA THR A 20 0.54 -6.16 -15.68
C THR A 20 -0.31 -6.90 -16.71
N GLY A 21 -0.98 -6.17 -17.60
CA GLY A 21 -1.58 -6.75 -18.81
C GLY A 21 -0.54 -7.29 -19.82
N GLU A 22 0.74 -7.14 -19.52
CA GLU A 22 1.87 -7.69 -20.28
C GLU A 22 2.08 -9.16 -19.93
N THR A 23 2.43 -9.94 -20.96
CA THR A 23 2.83 -11.33 -20.84
C THR A 23 4.29 -11.52 -21.21
N ASN A 24 4.93 -12.55 -20.65
CA ASN A 24 6.26 -12.97 -21.10
C ASN A 24 6.18 -13.69 -22.45
N ALA A 25 7.32 -14.13 -22.99
CA ALA A 25 7.40 -14.85 -24.27
C ALA A 25 6.57 -16.16 -24.31
N HIS A 26 6.14 -16.67 -23.15
CA HIS A 26 5.32 -17.88 -23.00
C HIS A 26 3.83 -17.57 -22.81
N GLY A 27 3.42 -16.29 -22.84
CA GLY A 27 2.04 -15.89 -22.62
C GLY A 27 1.64 -15.81 -21.14
N GLU A 28 2.60 -15.92 -20.21
CA GLU A 28 2.32 -15.84 -18.78
C GLU A 28 2.27 -14.38 -18.30
N PRO A 29 1.38 -14.03 -17.36
CA PRO A 29 1.32 -12.69 -16.81
C PRO A 29 2.64 -12.31 -16.10
N ILE A 30 3.09 -11.07 -16.34
CA ILE A 30 4.24 -10.49 -15.64
C ILE A 30 3.77 -9.83 -14.33
N LEU A 31 4.48 -10.15 -13.26
CA LEU A 31 4.38 -9.50 -11.95
C LEU A 31 5.52 -8.51 -11.77
N ARG A 32 5.17 -7.29 -11.36
CA ARG A 32 6.12 -6.24 -11.01
C ARG A 32 6.00 -5.95 -9.52
N TRP A 33 7.13 -5.71 -8.86
CA TRP A 33 7.21 -5.50 -7.42
C TRP A 33 8.02 -4.26 -7.06
N TRP A 34 7.57 -3.57 -6.02
CA TRP A 34 8.22 -2.37 -5.49
C TRP A 34 8.45 -2.54 -4.00
N SER A 35 9.67 -2.26 -3.55
CA SER A 35 10.00 -2.18 -2.13
C SER A 35 9.34 -0.95 -1.53
N ILE A 36 8.53 -1.14 -0.49
CA ILE A 36 7.88 -0.03 0.22
C ILE A 36 8.92 0.96 0.75
N GLY A 37 10.03 0.45 1.32
CA GLY A 37 11.12 1.31 1.80
C GLY A 37 11.79 2.14 0.70
N ARG A 38 11.88 1.60 -0.54
CA ARG A 38 12.38 2.38 -1.67
C ARG A 38 11.36 3.43 -2.13
N LEU A 39 10.08 3.09 -2.16
CA LEU A 39 9.03 4.06 -2.48
C LEU A 39 9.03 5.24 -1.51
N TRP A 40 9.21 5.00 -0.21
CA TRP A 40 9.37 6.07 0.78
C TRP A 40 10.58 6.96 0.50
N ARG A 41 11.74 6.39 0.17
CA ARG A 41 12.93 7.18 -0.22
C ARG A 41 12.69 8.03 -1.46
N LEU A 42 11.94 7.53 -2.43
CA LEU A 42 11.59 8.29 -3.63
C LEU A 42 10.53 9.37 -3.34
N ALA A 43 9.60 9.07 -2.42
CA ALA A 43 8.52 9.97 -2.02
C ALA A 43 9.01 11.16 -1.19
N ASP A 44 10.14 11.03 -0.47
CA ASP A 44 10.74 12.09 0.34
C ASP A 44 11.07 13.36 -0.47
N ALA A 45 11.37 13.19 -1.76
CA ALA A 45 11.65 14.30 -2.67
C ALA A 45 10.38 14.96 -3.26
N LEU A 46 9.19 14.45 -2.95
CA LEU A 46 7.93 14.91 -3.52
C LEU A 46 7.13 15.72 -2.48
N PRO A 47 6.38 16.75 -2.92
CA PRO A 47 5.50 17.47 -2.01
C PRO A 47 4.33 16.57 -1.58
N TYR A 48 3.86 16.77 -0.35
CA TYR A 48 2.58 16.24 0.07
C TYR A 48 1.47 17.27 -0.15
N THR A 49 0.25 16.79 -0.35
CA THR A 49 -0.97 17.59 -0.43
C THR A 49 -1.97 17.14 0.64
N GLU A 50 -2.75 18.07 1.19
CA GLU A 50 -3.96 17.72 1.93
C GLU A 50 -5.05 17.33 0.93
N THR A 51 -5.50 16.08 1.00
CA THR A 51 -6.48 15.53 0.06
C THR A 51 -7.76 15.17 0.81
N PRO A 52 -8.94 15.58 0.32
CA PRO A 52 -10.24 15.15 0.85
C PRO A 52 -10.33 13.63 0.93
N LEU A 53 -10.84 13.11 2.06
CA LEU A 53 -10.92 11.67 2.26
C LEU A 53 -11.87 10.99 1.24
N GLU A 54 -12.85 11.72 0.71
CA GLU A 54 -13.78 11.26 -0.33
C GLU A 54 -13.07 10.85 -1.63
N GLU A 55 -11.95 11.49 -1.98
CA GLU A 55 -11.14 11.09 -3.14
C GLU A 55 -10.46 9.73 -2.94
N LEU A 56 -10.39 9.26 -1.69
CA LEU A 56 -9.79 7.98 -1.30
C LEU A 56 -10.84 6.89 -1.04
N ASN A 57 -12.09 7.10 -1.46
CA ASN A 57 -13.14 6.08 -1.38
C ASN A 57 -12.74 4.78 -2.08
N PHE A 58 -11.92 4.82 -3.14
CA PHE A 58 -11.38 3.59 -3.75
C PHE A 58 -10.53 2.73 -2.79
N VAL A 59 -9.98 3.31 -1.71
CA VAL A 59 -9.29 2.56 -0.65
C VAL A 59 -10.29 1.93 0.33
N LEU A 60 -11.39 2.64 0.61
CA LEU A 60 -12.41 2.25 1.58
C LEU A 60 -13.42 1.25 1.01
N ASP A 61 -13.76 1.41 -0.28
CA ASP A 61 -14.78 0.65 -0.99
C ASP A 61 -14.21 -0.56 -1.75
N ASN A 62 -12.89 -0.68 -1.83
CA ASN A 62 -12.25 -1.85 -2.43
C ASN A 62 -12.22 -3.02 -1.45
N HIS A 63 -12.19 -4.24 -1.99
CA HIS A 63 -11.94 -5.45 -1.21
C HIS A 63 -10.56 -5.32 -0.57
N SER A 64 -10.54 -4.86 0.67
CA SER A 64 -9.30 -4.63 1.39
C SER A 64 -8.47 -5.90 1.42
N ASN A 65 -7.15 -5.74 1.37
CA ASN A 65 -6.19 -6.77 1.79
C ASN A 65 -6.42 -7.20 3.27
N LEU A 66 -7.34 -6.53 3.98
CA LEU A 66 -7.82 -6.88 5.31
C LEU A 66 -9.00 -7.85 5.32
N VAL A 67 -9.81 -7.98 4.26
CA VAL A 67 -10.99 -8.87 4.23
C VAL A 67 -10.91 -9.91 3.12
N ALA A 68 -10.09 -9.66 2.08
CA ALA A 68 -9.68 -10.72 1.17
C ALA A 68 -8.79 -11.69 1.95
N CYS A 69 -9.44 -12.73 2.48
CA CYS A 69 -8.84 -14.02 2.67
C CYS A 69 -7.83 -14.26 1.54
N LEU A 70 -6.57 -14.56 1.86
CA LEU A 70 -5.57 -14.90 0.84
C LEU A 70 -5.96 -16.15 0.00
N ASP A 71 -7.11 -16.76 0.29
CA ASP A 71 -7.63 -17.99 -0.30
C ASP A 71 -9.10 -18.32 0.08
N GLY A 72 -9.92 -17.33 0.47
CA GLY A 72 -11.32 -17.56 0.90
C GLY A 72 -11.54 -18.04 2.35
N ARG A 73 -10.50 -18.13 3.19
CA ARG A 73 -10.62 -18.42 4.63
C ARG A 73 -11.18 -17.28 5.47
N ALA A 74 -12.22 -17.57 6.26
CA ALA A 74 -12.71 -16.68 7.30
C ALA A 74 -11.58 -16.23 8.25
N LEU A 75 -11.54 -14.94 8.59
CA LEU A 75 -10.60 -14.41 9.58
C LEU A 75 -10.97 -14.91 10.98
N LEU A 76 -9.95 -15.19 11.79
CA LEU A 76 -10.15 -15.45 13.19
C LEU A 76 -10.33 -14.13 13.94
N ASN A 77 -11.03 -14.15 15.07
CA ASN A 77 -11.24 -12.94 15.90
C ASN A 77 -9.91 -12.27 16.29
N ARG A 78 -8.85 -13.05 16.51
CA ARG A 78 -7.50 -12.53 16.76
C ARG A 78 -6.89 -11.79 15.56
N ASP A 79 -7.18 -12.22 14.34
CA ASP A 79 -6.70 -11.55 13.12
C ASP A 79 -7.41 -10.21 12.96
N VAL A 80 -8.70 -10.15 13.28
CA VAL A 80 -9.47 -8.90 13.33
C VAL A 80 -8.92 -7.95 14.39
N ALA A 81 -8.63 -8.45 15.59
CA ALA A 81 -8.06 -7.64 16.66
C ALA A 81 -6.67 -7.06 16.30
N GLU A 82 -5.77 -7.86 15.71
CA GLU A 82 -4.47 -7.37 15.25
C GLU A 82 -4.59 -6.32 14.15
N LYS A 83 -5.54 -6.49 13.23
CA LYS A 83 -5.81 -5.51 12.17
C LYS A 83 -6.32 -4.18 12.75
N ALA A 84 -7.27 -4.24 13.68
CA ALA A 84 -7.76 -3.07 14.37
C ALA A 84 -6.64 -2.35 15.14
N ARG A 85 -5.75 -3.10 15.80
CA ARG A 85 -4.57 -2.56 16.48
C ARG A 85 -3.66 -1.79 15.52
N ARG A 86 -3.33 -2.37 14.36
CA ARG A 86 -2.50 -1.71 13.33
C ARG A 86 -3.14 -0.44 12.78
N ILE A 87 -4.45 -0.45 12.56
CA ILE A 87 -5.19 0.77 12.16
C ILE A 87 -5.01 1.83 13.23
N TRP A 88 -5.22 1.50 14.52
CA TRP A 88 -5.11 2.49 15.59
C TRP A 88 -3.70 2.97 15.88
N GLU A 89 -2.68 2.14 15.70
CA GLU A 89 -1.28 2.51 15.89
C GLU A 89 -0.71 3.31 14.71
N ALA A 90 -1.37 3.33 13.56
CA ALA A 90 -0.91 4.08 12.39
C ALA A 90 -0.77 5.57 12.72
N ASP A 91 0.41 6.13 12.46
CA ASP A 91 0.69 7.54 12.73
C ASP A 91 0.21 8.43 11.59
N LEU A 92 -0.79 9.28 11.86
CA LEU A 92 -1.34 10.25 10.90
C LEU A 92 -0.39 11.42 10.63
N ASN A 93 0.75 11.49 11.32
CA ASN A 93 1.79 12.47 11.04
C ASN A 93 2.54 12.20 9.72
N TYR A 94 2.30 11.05 9.10
CA TYR A 94 2.92 10.66 7.84
C TYR A 94 1.90 10.62 6.70
N PRO A 95 2.30 11.00 5.48
CA PRO A 95 1.42 10.92 4.33
C PRO A 95 1.11 9.46 3.95
N ILE A 96 0.07 9.27 3.15
CA ILE A 96 -0.09 8.04 2.35
C ILE A 96 0.68 8.17 1.04
N ILE A 97 1.06 7.05 0.43
CA ILE A 97 1.74 7.04 -0.86
C ILE A 97 0.78 6.50 -1.93
N LEU A 98 0.50 7.32 -2.92
CA LEU A 98 -0.25 6.94 -4.11
C LEU A 98 0.65 6.84 -5.33
N ILE A 99 0.37 5.86 -6.18
CA ILE A 99 0.93 5.74 -7.52
C ILE A 99 -0.22 5.98 -8.49
N GLY A 100 -0.18 7.10 -9.21
CA GLY A 100 -1.35 7.56 -9.98
C GLY A 100 -2.55 7.86 -9.07
N ASP A 101 -3.77 7.65 -9.57
CA ASP A 101 -5.00 8.09 -8.89
C ASP A 101 -5.67 7.02 -8.04
N GLN A 102 -5.50 5.74 -8.37
CA GLN A 102 -6.28 4.65 -7.78
C GLN A 102 -5.45 3.50 -7.20
N TRP A 103 -4.14 3.72 -7.02
CA TRP A 103 -3.26 2.70 -6.45
C TRP A 103 -2.54 3.23 -5.22
N ILE A 104 -2.94 2.71 -4.07
CA ILE A 104 -2.28 2.98 -2.79
C ILE A 104 -1.09 2.03 -2.61
N ALA A 105 0.11 2.61 -2.52
CA ALA A 105 1.33 1.87 -2.26
C ALA A 105 1.54 1.60 -0.77
N ASP A 106 1.27 2.61 0.05
CA ASP A 106 1.35 2.52 1.51
C ASP A 106 0.36 3.47 2.20
N GLY A 107 -0.05 3.12 3.42
CA GLY A 107 -0.85 4.00 4.27
C GLY A 107 -2.35 3.72 4.27
N SER A 108 -2.81 2.57 3.79
CA SER A 108 -4.23 2.19 3.87
C SER A 108 -4.74 2.20 5.32
N HIS A 109 -3.93 1.76 6.29
CA HIS A 109 -4.22 1.89 7.73
C HIS A 109 -4.47 3.35 8.16
N ARG A 110 -3.73 4.30 7.61
CA ARG A 110 -3.92 5.73 7.90
C ARG A 110 -5.23 6.25 7.29
N VAL A 111 -5.59 5.82 6.07
CA VAL A 111 -6.88 6.15 5.46
C VAL A 111 -8.03 5.64 6.31
N MET A 112 -7.98 4.37 6.74
CA MET A 112 -9.00 3.78 7.62
C MET A 112 -9.09 4.47 8.97
N LYS A 113 -7.95 4.82 9.58
CA LYS A 113 -7.91 5.57 10.83
C LYS A 113 -8.53 6.96 10.66
N ALA A 114 -8.18 7.68 9.60
CA ALA A 114 -8.75 8.99 9.29
C ALA A 114 -10.26 8.92 9.09
N HIS A 115 -10.75 7.89 8.39
CA HIS A 115 -12.17 7.61 8.24
C HIS A 115 -12.86 7.37 9.58
N ALA A 116 -12.30 6.48 10.41
CA ALA A 116 -12.85 6.14 11.72
C ALA A 116 -12.90 7.35 12.69
N LEU A 117 -11.99 8.32 12.51
CA LEU A 117 -11.95 9.57 13.29
C LEU A 117 -12.80 10.70 12.67
N GLY A 118 -13.40 10.50 11.49
CA GLY A 118 -14.17 11.54 10.79
C GLY A 118 -13.31 12.71 10.30
N LEU A 119 -12.04 12.47 9.96
CA LEU A 119 -11.17 13.53 9.45
C LEU A 119 -11.57 13.92 8.01
N PRO A 120 -11.59 15.23 7.69
CA PRO A 120 -11.99 15.68 6.36
C PRO A 120 -10.90 15.44 5.31
N THR A 121 -9.63 15.47 5.72
CA THR A 121 -8.47 15.34 4.82
C THR A 121 -7.39 14.43 5.41
N ILE A 122 -6.49 14.00 4.54
CA ILE A 122 -5.25 13.31 4.90
C ILE A 122 -4.12 13.75 3.96
N ARG A 123 -2.88 13.70 4.46
CA ARG A 123 -1.70 13.98 3.64
C ARG A 123 -1.43 12.87 2.65
N VAL A 124 -1.18 13.27 1.41
CA VAL A 124 -0.91 12.36 0.28
C VAL A 124 0.37 12.79 -0.41
N VAL A 125 1.26 11.84 -0.68
CA VAL A 125 2.33 11.98 -1.67
C VAL A 125 1.94 11.15 -2.90
N ARG A 126 2.02 11.77 -4.09
CA ARG A 126 1.60 11.15 -5.35
C ARG A 126 2.75 11.03 -6.33
N PHE A 127 3.03 9.80 -6.78
CA PHE A 127 3.86 9.59 -7.95
C PHE A 127 3.05 9.85 -9.22
N ALA A 128 3.44 10.89 -9.97
CA ALA A 128 2.84 11.20 -11.27
C ALA A 128 3.12 10.12 -12.33
N VAL A 129 4.25 9.44 -12.21
CA VAL A 129 4.65 8.31 -13.05
C VAL A 129 4.97 7.13 -12.16
N VAL A 130 4.51 5.93 -12.54
CA VAL A 130 4.82 4.68 -11.83
C VAL A 130 6.35 4.52 -11.75
N PRO A 131 6.94 4.44 -10.54
CA PRO A 131 8.37 4.23 -10.40
C PRO A 131 8.81 2.92 -11.08
N VAL A 132 10.08 2.81 -11.48
CA VAL A 132 10.63 1.55 -11.97
C VAL A 132 10.54 0.48 -10.87
N PRO A 133 10.02 -0.74 -11.15
CA PRO A 133 9.93 -1.81 -10.18
C PRO A 133 11.31 -2.33 -9.76
N ASP A 134 11.41 -2.83 -8.54
CA ASP A 134 12.60 -3.49 -8.00
C ASP A 134 12.75 -4.91 -8.57
N PHE A 135 11.63 -5.60 -8.81
CA PHE A 135 11.62 -6.94 -9.41
C PHE A 135 10.56 -7.07 -10.50
N VAL A 136 10.91 -7.82 -11.54
CA VAL A 136 10.01 -8.24 -12.62
C VAL A 136 10.16 -9.76 -12.78
N ARG A 137 9.06 -10.50 -12.58
CA ARG A 137 9.02 -11.97 -12.55
C ARG A 137 7.73 -12.49 -13.18
N SER A 138 7.68 -13.72 -13.68
CA SER A 138 6.42 -14.33 -14.07
C SER A 138 5.69 -14.90 -12.85
N ARG A 139 4.38 -15.18 -12.97
CA ARG A 139 3.60 -15.75 -11.86
C ARG A 139 4.10 -17.13 -11.42
N GLU A 140 4.68 -17.92 -12.33
CA GLU A 140 5.16 -19.27 -12.04
C GLU A 140 6.45 -19.28 -11.20
N ASP A 141 7.26 -18.21 -11.27
CA ASP A 141 8.47 -18.05 -10.45
C ASP A 141 8.19 -18.10 -8.93
N PHE A 142 6.92 -17.96 -8.51
CA PHE A 142 6.49 -17.94 -7.10
C PHE A 142 5.85 -19.24 -6.61
N ILE A 143 5.54 -20.21 -7.49
CA ILE A 143 4.85 -21.46 -7.11
C ILE A 143 5.84 -22.62 -6.85
N ARG A 144 7.17 -22.37 -6.91
CA ARG A 144 8.21 -23.36 -6.61
C ARG A 144 8.87 -23.16 -5.26
#